data_AF-A0A654BAG8-F1
#
_entry.id   AF-A0A654BAG8-F1
#
_cell.length_a   1.000
_cell.length_b   1.000
_cell.length_c   1.000
_cell.angle_alpha   90.00
_cell.angle_beta   90.00
_cell.angle_gamma   90.00
#
_symmetry.space_group_name_H-M   'P 1'
#
loop_
_entity.id
_entity.type
_entity.pdbx_description
1 polymer ?
#
loop_
_entity_poly.entity_id
_entity_poly.type
_entity_poly.pdbx_seq_one_letter_code
_entity_poly.pdbx_strand_id
1 'polypeptide(L)'
;MKCWPKRLLSGLTLLTSLVAWSYLNARADEKVMMYYGGFEVEELFDASQWFASGQYKPRNIEADGGSSNVTMLRAKPMPFTRAEYDELPFITASEIRDEYPDVDMTQWIDNPPDFSYRIRYAYSAFAAPNKPEDYYYLYLEVAGRRFVITFSRDAQSGGNLAGKDAQEVIGDYASQAMHRQIFAEIEVLERKAR
;
A
#
# COMPACT_ATOMS: atom_id res chain seq x y z
N MET A 1 -62.11 47.66 -18.15
CA MET A 1 -61.72 46.89 -19.35
C MET A 1 -60.71 45.82 -18.96
N LYS A 2 -60.83 44.62 -19.53
CA LYS A 2 -59.94 43.43 -19.49
C LYS A 2 -59.96 42.64 -18.16
N CYS A 3 -60.70 41.52 -18.11
CA CYS A 3 -60.38 40.15 -18.58
C CYS A 3 -59.64 39.30 -17.52
N TRP A 4 -60.40 38.33 -16.97
CA TRP A 4 -59.97 37.01 -16.47
C TRP A 4 -59.32 36.16 -17.61
N PRO A 5 -58.78 34.91 -17.44
CA PRO A 5 -58.75 33.99 -16.27
C PRO A 5 -57.51 33.02 -16.13
N LYS A 6 -57.54 32.19 -15.06
CA LYS A 6 -57.27 30.73 -14.94
C LYS A 6 -55.90 30.07 -15.26
N ARG A 7 -55.43 29.35 -14.21
CA ARG A 7 -54.97 27.93 -14.12
C ARG A 7 -53.53 27.52 -14.50
N LEU A 8 -52.91 26.75 -13.57
CA LEU A 8 -52.15 25.47 -13.69
C LEU A 8 -50.93 25.51 -12.74
N LEU A 9 -50.96 24.78 -11.61
CA LEU A 9 -50.51 23.39 -11.40
C LEU A 9 -49.00 23.17 -11.60
N SER A 10 -48.37 22.77 -10.49
CA SER A 10 -47.29 21.78 -10.38
C SER A 10 -45.94 22.09 -11.03
N GLY A 11 -45.00 22.55 -10.21
CA GLY A 11 -43.56 22.50 -10.50
C GLY A 11 -42.83 21.69 -9.41
N LEU A 12 -42.74 20.38 -9.60
CA LEU A 12 -41.72 19.55 -8.96
C LEU A 12 -40.59 19.38 -9.99
N THR A 13 -39.39 19.84 -9.67
CA THR A 13 -38.14 19.22 -10.16
C THR A 13 -36.99 19.71 -9.30
N LEU A 14 -36.44 18.80 -8.49
CA LEU A 14 -35.12 18.95 -7.90
C LEU A 14 -34.10 19.15 -9.02
N LEU A 15 -33.37 20.26 -8.98
CA LEU A 15 -32.13 20.46 -9.73
C LEU A 15 -30.97 20.49 -8.73
N THR A 16 -30.76 19.36 -8.05
CA THR A 16 -29.55 19.10 -7.28
C THR A 16 -28.69 18.13 -8.07
N SER A 17 -27.69 18.65 -8.79
CA SER A 17 -26.39 18.00 -9.08
C SER A 17 -25.75 18.50 -10.38
N LEU A 18 -25.36 19.78 -10.43
CA LEU A 18 -24.41 20.25 -11.45
C LEU A 18 -23.02 20.57 -10.89
N VAL A 19 -22.79 20.34 -9.58
CA VAL A 19 -21.49 20.59 -8.95
C VAL A 19 -20.65 19.31 -8.81
N ALA A 20 -21.26 18.12 -8.95
CA ALA A 20 -20.55 16.85 -8.85
C ALA A 20 -19.84 16.42 -10.14
N TRP A 21 -20.17 17.03 -11.29
CA TRP A 21 -19.52 16.67 -12.57
C TRP A 21 -18.24 17.46 -12.85
N SER A 22 -18.05 18.60 -12.18
CA SER A 22 -16.91 19.50 -12.43
C SER A 22 -15.58 19.01 -11.87
N TYR A 23 -15.57 17.99 -11.00
CA TYR A 23 -14.34 17.41 -10.46
C TYR A 23 -13.84 16.18 -11.24
N LEU A 24 -14.61 15.68 -12.23
CA LEU A 24 -14.25 14.47 -12.96
C LEU A 24 -13.43 14.72 -14.24
N ASN A 25 -13.29 15.97 -14.72
CA ASN A 25 -12.80 16.25 -16.08
C ASN A 25 -11.65 17.28 -16.20
N ALA A 26 -10.87 17.54 -15.13
CA ALA A 26 -9.75 18.48 -15.20
C ALA A 26 -8.34 17.84 -15.21
N ARG A 27 -8.23 16.51 -15.34
CA ARG A 27 -6.94 15.78 -15.40
C ARG A 27 -6.88 14.70 -16.48
N ALA A 28 -7.70 14.82 -17.52
CA ALA A 28 -7.77 13.80 -18.57
C ALA A 28 -6.59 13.83 -19.55
N ASP A 29 -5.69 14.82 -19.48
CA ASP A 29 -4.65 15.06 -20.51
C ASP A 29 -3.21 15.15 -19.98
N GLU A 30 -3.00 15.05 -18.66
CA GLU A 30 -1.64 15.08 -18.10
C GLU A 30 -1.13 13.65 -17.87
N LYS A 31 -0.05 13.31 -18.58
CA LYS A 31 0.57 11.99 -18.47
C LYS A 31 1.12 11.78 -17.05
N VAL A 32 0.86 10.61 -16.46
CA VAL A 32 1.48 10.20 -15.21
C VAL A 32 2.78 9.48 -15.53
N MET A 33 3.89 10.19 -15.36
CA MET A 33 5.23 9.66 -15.59
C MET A 33 5.79 9.06 -14.30
N MET A 34 6.27 7.82 -14.37
CA MET A 34 6.81 7.09 -13.21
C MET A 34 8.21 6.54 -13.50
N TYR A 35 9.07 6.55 -12.49
CA TYR A 35 10.31 5.79 -12.47
C TYR A 35 9.99 4.31 -12.27
N TYR A 36 10.95 3.48 -12.64
CA TYR A 36 10.89 2.04 -12.44
C TYR A 36 12.27 1.51 -12.07
N GLY A 37 12.30 0.34 -11.41
CA GLY A 37 13.55 -0.31 -11.01
C GLY A 37 14.18 0.33 -9.77
N GLY A 38 15.45 0.01 -9.56
CA GLY A 38 16.25 0.57 -8.46
C GLY A 38 16.80 1.96 -8.76
N PHE A 39 17.53 2.53 -7.79
CA PHE A 39 18.07 3.89 -7.85
C PHE A 39 18.99 4.20 -9.03
N GLU A 40 19.47 3.19 -9.77
CA GLU A 40 20.32 3.36 -10.95
C GLU A 40 19.54 3.71 -12.23
N VAL A 41 18.21 3.57 -12.22
CA VAL A 41 17.37 3.82 -13.40
C VAL A 41 16.75 5.21 -13.29
N GLU A 42 17.25 6.14 -14.10
CA GLU A 42 16.73 7.51 -14.22
C GLU A 42 15.70 7.66 -15.36
N GLU A 43 15.21 6.57 -15.93
CA GLU A 43 14.21 6.61 -17.00
C GLU A 43 12.78 6.64 -16.45
N LEU A 44 11.98 7.55 -17.02
CA LEU A 44 10.55 7.65 -16.77
C LEU A 44 9.76 6.97 -17.89
N PHE A 45 8.67 6.30 -17.53
CA PHE A 45 7.71 5.77 -18.50
C PHE A 45 6.30 6.29 -18.25
N ASP A 46 5.48 6.27 -19.31
CA ASP A 46 4.08 6.68 -19.24
C ASP A 46 3.23 5.60 -18.57
N ALA A 47 2.86 5.85 -17.31
CA ALA A 47 2.06 4.96 -16.48
C ALA A 47 0.58 5.35 -16.43
N SER A 48 0.13 6.31 -17.25
CA SER A 48 -1.20 6.93 -17.15
C SER A 48 -2.35 5.93 -17.11
N GLN A 49 -2.25 4.83 -17.86
CA GLN A 49 -3.27 3.78 -17.90
C GLN A 49 -3.58 3.16 -16.52
N TRP A 50 -2.57 3.03 -15.66
CA TRP A 50 -2.69 2.42 -14.33
C TRP A 50 -3.44 3.32 -13.34
N PHE A 51 -3.34 4.63 -13.53
CA PHE A 51 -4.06 5.63 -12.73
C PHE A 51 -5.45 5.90 -13.30
N ALA A 52 -5.57 6.00 -14.63
CA ALA A 52 -6.85 6.23 -15.32
C ALA A 52 -7.84 5.07 -15.12
N SER A 53 -7.35 3.83 -15.02
CA SER A 53 -8.17 2.66 -14.67
C SER A 53 -8.63 2.63 -13.20
N GLY A 54 -8.11 3.53 -12.35
CA GLY A 54 -8.39 3.56 -10.92
C GLY A 54 -7.68 2.46 -10.12
N GLN A 55 -6.78 1.70 -10.74
CA GLN A 55 -6.02 0.65 -10.05
C GLN A 55 -5.06 1.23 -9.01
N TYR A 56 -4.49 2.40 -9.31
CA TYR A 56 -3.61 3.13 -8.42
C TYR A 56 -4.05 4.56 -8.17
N LYS A 57 -3.61 5.07 -7.02
CA LYS A 57 -3.72 6.45 -6.57
C LYS A 57 -2.32 7.01 -6.36
N PRO A 58 -2.10 8.31 -6.64
CA PRO A 58 -0.84 8.96 -6.32
C PRO A 58 -0.52 8.90 -4.83
N ARG A 59 0.76 8.76 -4.49
CA ARG A 59 1.25 8.83 -3.11
C ARG A 59 1.96 10.16 -2.90
N ASN A 60 1.41 11.03 -2.05
CA ASN A 60 1.97 12.37 -1.83
C ASN A 60 3.00 12.31 -0.70
N ILE A 61 4.28 12.26 -1.05
CA ILE A 61 5.41 12.17 -0.10
C ILE A 61 6.54 13.16 -0.42
N GLU A 62 6.44 13.88 -1.53
CA GLU A 62 7.43 14.87 -1.91
C GLU A 62 7.35 16.07 -0.95
N ALA A 63 8.48 16.73 -0.70
CA ALA A 63 8.56 17.85 0.25
C ALA A 63 7.72 19.07 -0.18
N ASP A 64 7.43 19.18 -1.46
CA ASP A 64 6.56 20.20 -2.06
C ASP A 64 5.06 19.83 -2.00
N GLY A 65 4.72 18.67 -1.41
CA GLY A 65 3.36 18.14 -1.37
C GLY A 65 2.92 17.48 -2.69
N GLY A 66 3.83 17.35 -3.64
CA GLY A 66 3.64 16.68 -4.91
C GLY A 66 3.43 15.17 -4.75
N SER A 67 2.89 14.58 -5.81
CA SER A 67 2.78 13.14 -5.93
C SER A 67 4.14 12.54 -6.29
N SER A 68 4.50 11.45 -5.63
CA SER A 68 5.71 10.70 -5.94
C SER A 68 5.64 10.14 -7.35
N ASN A 69 6.74 10.29 -8.09
CA ASN A 69 6.99 9.62 -9.36
C ASN A 69 7.70 8.27 -9.18
N VAL A 70 7.93 7.81 -7.95
CA VAL A 70 8.57 6.51 -7.66
C VAL A 70 7.55 5.53 -7.09
N THR A 71 6.72 5.98 -6.15
CA THR A 71 5.79 5.12 -5.42
C THR A 71 4.35 5.56 -5.57
N MET A 72 3.44 4.60 -5.50
CA MET A 72 2.00 4.82 -5.62
C MET A 72 1.23 3.96 -4.62
N LEU A 73 -0.07 4.19 -4.49
CA LEU A 73 -0.95 3.41 -3.62
C LEU A 73 -1.95 2.62 -4.45
N ARG A 74 -2.02 1.31 -4.23
CA ARG A 74 -3.01 0.45 -4.84
C ARG A 74 -4.37 0.69 -4.20
N ALA A 75 -5.40 0.85 -5.05
CA ALA A 75 -6.75 1.10 -4.56
C ALA A 75 -7.35 -0.10 -3.81
N LYS A 76 -7.03 -1.32 -4.26
CA LYS A 76 -7.47 -2.57 -3.65
C LYS A 76 -6.37 -3.64 -3.75
N PRO A 77 -5.49 -3.77 -2.74
CA PRO A 77 -4.51 -4.85 -2.66
C PRO A 77 -5.22 -6.22 -2.72
N MET A 78 -4.62 -7.19 -3.41
CA MET A 78 -5.17 -8.55 -3.43
C MET A 78 -5.06 -9.17 -2.03
N PRO A 79 -5.95 -10.09 -1.64
CA PRO A 79 -5.74 -10.87 -0.43
C PRO A 79 -4.49 -11.76 -0.56
N PHE A 80 -3.96 -12.21 0.57
CA PHE A 80 -2.92 -13.24 0.60
C PHE A 80 -3.53 -14.63 0.49
N THR A 81 -2.88 -15.51 -0.26
CA THR A 81 -3.25 -16.93 -0.32
C THR A 81 -2.62 -17.71 0.84
N ARG A 82 -3.13 -18.92 1.12
CA ARG A 82 -2.53 -19.79 2.14
C ARG A 82 -1.08 -20.16 1.80
N ALA A 83 -0.80 -20.47 0.53
CA ALA A 83 0.55 -20.79 0.08
C ALA A 83 1.51 -19.62 0.31
N GLU A 84 1.08 -18.38 0.04
CA GLU A 84 1.87 -17.19 0.34
C GLU A 84 2.15 -17.04 1.85
N TYR A 85 1.15 -17.28 2.71
CA TYR A 85 1.39 -17.28 4.15
C TYR A 85 2.39 -18.35 4.59
N ASP A 86 2.37 -19.53 3.97
CA ASP A 86 3.30 -20.62 4.25
C ASP A 86 4.74 -20.30 3.78
N GLU A 87 4.92 -19.40 2.81
CA GLU A 87 6.23 -18.95 2.30
C GLU A 87 6.88 -17.84 3.13
N LEU A 88 6.09 -16.99 3.80
CA LEU A 88 6.59 -15.83 4.55
C LEU A 88 7.67 -16.14 5.60
N PRO A 89 7.61 -17.24 6.38
CA PRO A 89 8.66 -17.56 7.35
C PRO A 89 10.04 -17.71 6.69
N PHE A 90 10.10 -18.31 5.50
CA PHE A 90 11.35 -18.56 4.79
C PHE A 90 11.95 -17.28 4.20
N ILE A 91 11.11 -16.43 3.61
CA ILE A 91 11.55 -15.14 3.07
C ILE A 91 12.07 -14.26 4.22
N THR A 92 11.30 -14.18 5.31
CA THR A 92 11.67 -13.42 6.52
C THR A 92 12.99 -13.92 7.11
N ALA A 93 13.15 -15.24 7.21
CA ALA A 93 14.38 -15.83 7.73
C ALA A 93 15.59 -15.57 6.82
N SER A 94 15.40 -15.49 5.50
CA SER A 94 16.47 -15.10 4.59
C SER A 94 16.93 -13.66 4.84
N GLU A 95 16.00 -12.70 4.84
CA GLU A 95 16.34 -11.28 5.04
C GLU A 95 16.96 -11.03 6.43
N ILE A 96 16.44 -11.70 7.47
CA ILE A 96 17.02 -11.59 8.82
C ILE A 96 18.42 -12.20 8.89
N ARG A 97 18.64 -13.36 8.26
CA ARG A 97 19.96 -14.01 8.30
C ARG A 97 21.03 -13.17 7.62
N ASP A 98 20.67 -12.50 6.53
CA ASP A 98 21.62 -11.72 5.74
C ASP A 98 22.04 -10.44 6.51
N GLU A 99 21.11 -9.80 7.23
CA GLU A 99 21.34 -8.50 7.89
C GLU A 99 21.63 -8.62 9.40
N TYR A 100 21.10 -9.66 10.04
CA TYR A 100 21.19 -9.94 11.49
C TYR A 100 21.50 -11.42 11.74
N PRO A 101 22.70 -11.90 11.35
CA PRO A 101 23.05 -13.33 11.38
C PRO A 101 23.08 -13.94 12.79
N ASP A 102 23.05 -13.11 13.85
CA ASP A 102 22.98 -13.54 15.25
C ASP A 102 21.56 -13.90 15.72
N VAL A 103 20.53 -13.58 14.94
CA VAL A 103 19.14 -13.85 15.27
C VAL A 103 18.76 -15.28 14.88
N ASP A 104 18.42 -16.11 15.86
CA ASP A 104 17.92 -17.47 15.62
C ASP A 104 16.45 -17.44 15.17
N MET A 105 16.24 -17.74 13.89
CA MET A 105 14.91 -17.81 13.26
C MET A 105 14.26 -19.20 13.33
N THR A 106 14.91 -20.20 13.94
CA THR A 106 14.43 -21.60 13.96
C THR A 106 13.02 -21.71 14.53
N GLN A 107 12.78 -21.11 15.70
CA GLN A 107 11.45 -21.15 16.34
C GLN A 107 10.37 -20.48 15.47
N TRP A 108 10.73 -19.41 14.77
CA TRP A 108 9.81 -18.68 13.89
C TRP A 108 9.42 -19.51 12.67
N ILE A 109 10.38 -20.24 12.09
CA ILE A 109 10.15 -21.13 10.94
C ILE A 109 9.29 -22.34 11.38
N ASP A 110 9.62 -22.96 12.51
CA ASP A 110 8.95 -24.17 12.97
C ASP A 110 7.54 -23.90 13.51
N ASN A 111 7.30 -22.71 14.08
CA ASN A 111 6.05 -22.33 14.70
C ASN A 111 5.69 -20.86 14.37
N PRO A 112 5.37 -20.55 13.10
CA PRO A 112 5.04 -19.19 12.72
C PRO A 112 3.76 -18.73 13.43
N PRO A 113 3.68 -17.45 13.86
CA PRO A 113 2.45 -16.91 14.42
C PRO A 113 1.39 -16.70 13.33
N ASP A 114 0.19 -16.36 13.75
CA ASP A 114 -0.82 -15.86 12.83
C ASP A 114 -0.37 -14.51 12.22
N PHE A 115 -0.26 -14.47 10.90
CA PHE A 115 0.16 -13.29 10.15
C PHE A 115 -0.98 -12.30 9.88
N SER A 116 -2.23 -12.65 10.19
CA SER A 116 -3.42 -11.84 9.87
C SER A 116 -3.34 -10.41 10.41
N TYR A 117 -2.72 -10.21 11.57
CA TYR A 117 -2.50 -8.88 12.15
C TYR A 117 -1.11 -8.33 11.90
N ARG A 118 -0.18 -9.09 11.30
CA ARG A 118 1.23 -8.74 11.21
C ARG A 118 1.66 -8.23 9.84
N ILE A 119 0.81 -8.34 8.83
CA ILE A 119 1.08 -7.79 7.49
C ILE A 119 0.38 -6.44 7.33
N ARG A 120 1.09 -5.44 6.78
CA ARG A 120 0.53 -4.15 6.39
C ARG A 120 0.97 -3.79 4.99
N TYR A 121 0.03 -3.37 4.15
CA TYR A 121 0.35 -2.78 2.85
C TYR A 121 1.11 -1.47 3.05
N ALA A 122 2.21 -1.29 2.32
CA ALA A 122 3.06 -0.11 2.42
C ALA A 122 2.82 0.84 1.23
N TYR A 123 3.12 0.37 0.01
CA TYR A 123 3.02 1.11 -1.25
C TYR A 123 3.17 0.14 -2.42
N SER A 124 3.11 0.66 -3.64
CA SER A 124 3.48 -0.06 -4.86
C SER A 124 4.56 0.71 -5.62
N ALA A 125 5.39 0.00 -6.37
CA ALA A 125 6.43 0.56 -7.24
C ALA A 125 6.47 -0.23 -8.56
N PHE A 126 7.03 0.33 -9.63
CA PHE A 126 7.27 -0.42 -10.87
C PHE A 126 8.67 -1.04 -10.83
N ALA A 127 8.77 -2.37 -10.93
CA ALA A 127 10.06 -3.05 -11.05
C ALA A 127 10.66 -2.91 -12.45
N ALA A 128 9.79 -2.79 -13.46
CA ALA A 128 10.10 -2.47 -14.85
C ALA A 128 8.90 -1.75 -15.49
N PRO A 129 9.01 -1.23 -16.73
CA PRO A 129 7.87 -0.60 -17.39
C PRO A 129 6.66 -1.54 -17.44
N ASN A 130 5.54 -1.08 -16.90
CA ASN A 130 4.29 -1.84 -16.78
C ASN A 130 4.39 -3.17 -15.96
N LYS A 131 5.40 -3.32 -15.11
CA LYS A 131 5.51 -4.44 -14.15
C LYS A 131 5.43 -3.93 -12.72
N PRO A 132 4.23 -3.75 -12.17
CA PRO A 132 4.10 -3.25 -10.81
C PRO A 132 4.30 -4.34 -9.76
N GLU A 133 4.89 -3.94 -8.63
CA GLU A 133 5.00 -4.73 -7.41
C GLU A 133 4.28 -4.02 -6.26
N ASP A 134 3.60 -4.80 -5.42
CA ASP A 134 3.02 -4.33 -4.15
C ASP A 134 3.99 -4.65 -3.02
N TYR A 135 4.36 -3.64 -2.24
CA TYR A 135 5.25 -3.72 -1.10
C TYR A 135 4.46 -3.77 0.20
N TYR A 136 4.93 -4.62 1.11
CA TYR A 136 4.31 -4.88 2.40
C TYR A 136 5.36 -4.89 3.50
N TYR A 137 4.91 -4.54 4.70
CA TYR A 137 5.64 -4.71 5.93
C TYR A 137 5.10 -5.93 6.68
N LEU A 138 6.00 -6.82 7.10
CA LEU A 138 5.72 -7.89 8.07
C LEU A 138 6.38 -7.55 9.41
N TYR A 139 5.57 -7.53 10.47
CA TYR A 139 5.98 -7.18 11.83
C TYR A 139 6.32 -8.44 12.64
N LEU A 140 7.60 -8.59 12.93
CA LEU A 140 8.24 -9.74 13.56
C LEU A 140 8.65 -9.41 15.00
N GLU A 141 8.43 -10.33 15.94
CA GLU A 141 9.12 -10.32 17.23
C GLU A 141 9.81 -11.66 17.43
N VAL A 142 11.14 -11.65 17.54
CA VAL A 142 12.00 -12.84 17.70
C VAL A 142 13.02 -12.57 18.78
N ALA A 143 13.13 -13.48 19.76
CA ALA A 143 14.05 -13.34 20.89
C ALA A 143 13.92 -11.99 21.66
N GLY A 144 12.70 -11.44 21.73
CA GLY A 144 12.43 -10.14 22.37
C GLY A 144 12.87 -8.91 21.55
N ARG A 145 13.34 -9.12 20.32
CA ARG A 145 13.71 -8.07 19.37
C ARG A 145 12.61 -7.90 18.32
N ARG A 146 12.41 -6.67 17.87
CA ARG A 146 11.34 -6.30 16.94
C ARG A 146 11.91 -5.94 15.59
N PHE A 147 11.40 -6.57 14.54
CA PHE A 147 11.84 -6.33 13.17
C PHE A 147 10.67 -6.03 12.26
N VAL A 148 10.92 -5.18 11.27
CA VAL A 148 10.02 -4.94 10.14
C VAL A 148 10.71 -5.49 8.90
N ILE A 149 10.09 -6.49 8.29
CA ILE A 149 10.55 -7.04 7.02
C ILE A 149 9.77 -6.37 5.91
N THR A 150 10.49 -5.77 4.97
CA THR A 150 9.91 -5.32 3.72
C THR A 150 9.99 -6.48 2.73
N PHE A 151 8.86 -6.82 2.15
CA PHE A 151 8.79 -7.78 1.04
C PHE A 151 7.84 -7.23 -0.03
N SER A 152 8.00 -7.69 -1.26
CA SER A 152 7.08 -7.37 -2.34
C SER A 152 6.50 -8.62 -2.98
N ARG A 153 5.49 -8.41 -3.82
CA ARG A 153 4.93 -9.43 -4.69
C ARG A 153 4.45 -8.81 -6.00
N ASP A 154 4.32 -9.64 -7.02
CA ASP A 154 3.78 -9.21 -8.30
C ASP A 154 2.34 -8.72 -8.12
N ALA A 155 2.10 -7.48 -8.52
CA ALA A 155 0.86 -6.80 -8.19
C ALA A 155 -0.29 -7.14 -9.17
N GLN A 156 0.00 -7.89 -10.24
CA GLN A 156 -0.99 -8.31 -11.24
C GLN A 156 -1.51 -9.74 -10.96
N SER A 157 -0.65 -10.62 -10.49
CA SER A 157 -0.94 -12.02 -10.16
C SER A 157 -1.14 -12.26 -8.67
N GLY A 158 -0.56 -11.41 -7.81
CA GLY A 158 -0.56 -11.58 -6.36
C GLY A 158 0.50 -12.55 -5.84
N GLY A 159 1.27 -13.20 -6.73
CA GLY A 159 2.31 -14.18 -6.36
C GLY A 159 3.73 -13.64 -6.42
N ASN A 160 4.72 -14.54 -6.44
CA ASN A 160 6.16 -14.23 -6.48
C ASN A 160 6.60 -13.35 -5.32
N LEU A 161 6.42 -13.84 -4.09
CA LEU A 161 6.92 -13.13 -2.92
C LEU A 161 8.45 -13.01 -2.99
N ALA A 162 8.95 -11.81 -2.71
CA ALA A 162 10.37 -11.51 -2.69
C ALA A 162 10.70 -10.65 -1.47
N GLY A 163 11.67 -11.09 -0.68
CA GLY A 163 12.26 -10.26 0.38
C GLY A 163 13.01 -9.07 -0.21
N LYS A 164 13.11 -7.99 0.56
CA LYS A 164 13.69 -6.71 0.10
C LYS A 164 14.61 -6.09 1.14
N ASP A 165 14.19 -6.07 2.39
CA ASP A 165 14.93 -5.42 3.47
C ASP A 165 14.46 -5.95 4.84
N ALA A 166 15.36 -5.95 5.81
CA ALA A 166 15.07 -6.21 7.20
C ALA A 166 15.55 -5.04 8.07
N GLN A 167 14.63 -4.48 8.85
CA GLN A 167 14.94 -3.38 9.76
C GLN A 167 14.59 -3.73 11.20
N GLU A 168 15.56 -3.67 12.10
CA GLU A 168 15.31 -3.72 13.53
C GLU A 168 14.71 -2.39 14.03
N VAL A 169 13.63 -2.48 14.81
CA VAL A 169 12.96 -1.35 15.45
C VAL A 169 13.52 -1.19 16.86
N ILE A 170 14.37 -0.19 17.04
CA ILE A 170 15.12 0.07 18.27
C ILE A 170 15.04 1.53 18.69
N GLY A 171 15.12 1.77 20.00
CA GLY A 171 15.12 3.13 20.56
C GLY A 171 13.92 3.98 20.13
N ASP A 172 14.07 5.30 20.29
CA ASP A 172 13.00 6.29 20.07
C ASP A 172 13.24 7.18 18.84
N TYR A 173 13.81 6.62 17.76
CA TYR A 173 13.99 7.36 16.52
C TYR A 173 12.66 7.76 15.89
N ALA A 174 12.54 9.02 15.45
CA ALA A 174 11.30 9.56 14.88
C ALA A 174 10.88 8.81 13.60
N SER A 175 11.84 8.38 12.78
CA SER A 175 11.59 7.59 11.56
C SER A 175 10.89 6.25 11.84
N GLN A 176 11.03 5.70 13.05
CA GLN A 176 10.47 4.41 13.44
C GLN A 176 9.21 4.53 14.32
N ALA A 177 8.72 5.76 14.58
CA ALA A 177 7.57 5.98 15.47
C ALA A 177 6.31 5.24 15.00
N MET A 178 6.05 5.23 13.69
CA MET A 178 4.93 4.51 13.09
C MET A 178 5.05 2.99 13.32
N HIS A 179 6.24 2.42 13.17
CA HIS A 179 6.44 0.98 13.40
C HIS A 179 6.22 0.60 14.86
N ARG A 180 6.71 1.41 15.81
CA ARG A 180 6.44 1.21 17.25
C ARG A 180 4.95 1.25 17.57
N GLN A 181 4.22 2.20 16.98
CA GLN A 181 2.76 2.29 17.14
C GLN A 181 2.05 1.02 16.62
N ILE A 182 2.47 0.50 15.46
CA ILE A 182 1.88 -0.69 14.87
C ILE A 182 2.16 -1.93 15.73
N PHE A 183 3.37 -2.09 16.28
CA PHE A 183 3.65 -3.17 17.22
C PHE A 183 2.71 -3.13 18.44
N ALA A 184 2.50 -1.94 19.03
CA ALA A 184 1.58 -1.79 20.15
C ALA A 184 0.11 -2.14 19.78
N GLU A 185 -0.32 -1.80 18.56
CA GLU A 185 -1.63 -2.19 18.03
C GLU A 185 -1.75 -3.72 17.90
N ILE A 186 -0.74 -4.37 17.30
CA ILE A 186 -0.70 -5.82 17.10
C ILE A 186 -0.81 -6.54 18.44
N GLU A 187 -0.04 -6.13 19.45
CA GLU A 187 -0.12 -6.72 20.79
C GLU A 187 -1.52 -6.62 21.43
N VAL A 188 -2.24 -5.53 21.17
CA VAL A 188 -3.62 -5.36 21.66
C VAL A 188 -4.56 -6.31 20.91
N LEU A 189 -4.41 -6.45 19.59
CA LEU A 189 -5.23 -7.33 18.76
C LEU A 189 -5.02 -8.80 19.12
N GLU A 190 -3.76 -9.22 19.25
CA GLU A 190 -3.42 -10.61 19.60
C GLU A 190 -3.86 -10.99 21.02
N ARG A 191 -3.81 -10.05 21.98
CA ARG A 191 -4.37 -10.30 23.31
C ARG A 191 -5.88 -10.46 23.31
N LYS A 192 -6.60 -9.76 22.43
CA LYS A 192 -8.07 -9.88 22.30
C LYS A 192 -8.51 -11.16 21.59
N ALA A 193 -7.62 -11.77 20.81
CA ALA A 193 -7.90 -12.99 20.06
C ALA A 193 -7.64 -14.29 20.86
N ARG A 194 -7.04 -14.18 22.05
CA ARG A 194 -6.83 -15.29 23.00
C ARG A 194 -7.97 -15.38 24.00
#